data_AF-A0A497NJG3-F1
#
_entry.id   AF-A0A497NJG3-F1
#
_cell.length_a   1.000
_cell.length_b   1.000
_cell.length_c   1.000
_cell.angle_alpha   90.00
_cell.angle_beta   90.00
_cell.angle_gamma   90.00
#
_symmetry.space_group_name_H-M   'P 1'
#
loop_
_entity.id
_entity.type
_entity.pdbx_description
1 polymer ?
#
loop_
_entity_poly.entity_id
_entity_poly.type
_entity_poly.pdbx_seq_one_letter_code
_entity_poly.pdbx_strand_id
1 'polypeptide(L)' 'KNGGILLLPVGSVGFYQTLIRLRRLNDEFVEEDLGGVAFVPLTGKHGHKIYGY' A
#
# COMPACT_ATOMS: atom_id res chain seq x y z
N LYS A 1 4.49 -15.94 -3.22
CA LYS A 1 4.37 -16.86 -4.37
C LYS A 1 4.88 -16.14 -5.62
N ASN A 2 5.60 -16.82 -6.51
CA ASN A 2 5.94 -16.25 -7.81
C ASN A 2 4.66 -15.95 -8.62
N GLY A 3 4.62 -14.81 -9.30
CA GLY A 3 3.40 -14.30 -9.95
C GLY A 3 2.31 -13.83 -8.99
N GLY A 4 2.61 -13.72 -7.69
CA GLY A 4 1.69 -13.17 -6.70
C GLY A 4 1.48 -11.67 -6.92
N ILE A 5 0.25 -11.22 -6.65
CA ILE A 5 -0.15 -9.82 -6.75
C ILE A 5 -0.52 -9.32 -5.35
N LEU A 6 0.04 -8.18 -4.96
CA LEU A 6 -0.38 -7.42 -3.79
C LEU A 6 -0.86 -6.04 -4.25
N LEU A 7 -2.06 -5.67 -3.83
CA LEU A 7 -2.68 -4.38 -4.15
C LEU A 7 -2.97 -3.65 -2.84
N LEU A 8 -2.43 -2.44 -2.68
CA LEU A 8 -2.55 -1.70 -1.42
C LEU A 8 -2.46 -0.19 -1.63
N PRO A 9 -3.20 0.61 -0.84
CA PRO A 9 -3.00 2.07 -0.79
C PRO A 9 -1.75 2.40 0.03
N VAL A 10 -0.85 3.21 -0.56
CA VAL A 10 0.38 3.69 0.10
C VAL A 10 0.35 5.20 0.13
N GLY A 11 0.56 5.79 1.32
CA GLY A 11 0.55 7.23 1.51
C GLY A 11 0.52 7.63 2.99
N SER A 12 0.73 8.92 3.23
CA SER A 12 0.64 9.54 4.56
C SER A 12 -0.80 9.58 5.07
N VAL A 13 -0.98 9.59 6.40
CA VAL A 13 -2.29 9.81 7.03
C VAL A 13 -2.79 11.22 6.71
N GLY A 14 -4.08 11.34 6.35
CA GLY A 14 -4.75 12.64 6.16
C GLY A 14 -4.64 13.26 4.77
N PHE A 15 -3.95 12.61 3.82
CA PHE A 15 -3.88 13.00 2.40
C PHE A 15 -4.44 11.90 1.49
N TYR A 16 -4.43 12.13 0.17
CA TYR A 16 -4.65 11.08 -0.82
C TYR A 16 -3.52 10.05 -0.76
N GLN A 17 -3.85 8.78 -0.93
CA GLN A 17 -2.88 7.69 -1.10
C GLN A 17 -2.77 7.33 -2.57
N THR A 18 -1.69 6.65 -2.97
CA THR A 18 -1.59 6.02 -4.28
C THR A 18 -1.97 4.55 -4.17
N LEU A 19 -2.81 4.06 -5.07
CA LEU A 19 -3.09 2.63 -5.18
C LEU A 19 -1.95 1.95 -5.94
N ILE A 20 -1.20 1.11 -5.25
CA ILE A 20 -0.03 0.45 -5.81
C ILE A 20 -0.32 -1.02 -6.07
N ARG A 21 0.08 -1.51 -7.25
CA ARG A 21 0.13 -2.92 -7.60
C ARG A 21 1.57 -3.42 -7.59
N LEU A 22 1.87 -4.33 -6.66
CA LEU A 22 3.13 -5.08 -6.61
C LEU A 22 2.93 -6.46 -7.22
N ARG A 23 3.77 -6.80 -8.20
CA ARG A 23 3.86 -8.14 -8.79
C ARG A 23 5.19 -8.77 -8.43
N ARG A 24 5.17 -9.96 -7.83
CA ARG A 24 6.40 -10.73 -7.57
C ARG A 24 6.81 -11.48 -8.83
N LEU A 25 7.99 -11.15 -9.36
CA LEU A 25 8.65 -11.84 -10.46
C LEU A 25 9.93 -12.48 -9.93
N ASN A 26 9.86 -13.78 -9.62
CA ASN A 26 10.93 -14.52 -8.96
C ASN A 26 11.32 -13.88 -7.61
N ASP A 27 12.51 -13.28 -7.56
CA ASP A 27 13.08 -12.61 -6.38
C ASP A 27 12.96 -11.08 -6.44
N GLU A 28 12.31 -10.56 -7.48
CA GLU A 28 12.06 -9.14 -7.65
C GLU A 28 10.58 -8.80 -7.47
N PHE A 29 10.33 -7.52 -7.14
CA PHE A 29 9.00 -6.93 -7.11
C PHE A 29 8.93 -5.80 -8.12
N VAL A 30 7.94 -5.86 -9.00
CA VAL A 30 7.64 -4.79 -9.95
C VAL A 30 6.44 -4.01 -9.44
N GLU A 31 6.62 -2.71 -9.31
CA GLU A 31 5.62 -1.77 -8.84
C GLU A 31 4.92 -1.04 -9.99
N GLU A 32 3.63 -0.76 -9.82
CA GLU A 32 2.84 0.04 -10.75
C GLU A 32 1.85 0.93 -9.99
N ASP A 33 1.86 2.22 -10.32
CA ASP A 33 0.93 3.23 -9.81
C ASP A 33 -0.39 3.17 -10.59
N LEU A 34 -1.50 2.97 -9.88
CA LEU A 34 -2.85 2.91 -10.45
C LEU A 34 -3.69 4.17 -10.15
N GLY A 35 -3.07 5.22 -9.61
CA GLY A 35 -3.67 6.51 -9.33
C GLY A 35 -4.05 6.74 -7.86
N GLY A 36 -4.58 7.94 -7.60
CA GLY A 36 -4.94 8.40 -6.27
C GLY A 36 -6.22 7.76 -5.72
N VAL A 37 -6.24 7.48 -4.43
CA VAL A 37 -7.37 6.90 -3.67
C VAL A 37 -7.48 7.51 -2.27
N ALA A 38 -8.60 7.25 -1.60
CA ALA A 38 -8.86 7.68 -0.23
C ALA A 38 -9.41 6.52 0.61
N PHE A 39 -8.54 5.89 1.39
CA PHE A 39 -8.84 4.83 2.35
C PHE A 39 -8.56 5.30 3.78
N VAL A 40 -9.16 4.62 4.75
CA VAL A 40 -8.77 4.76 6.16
C VAL A 40 -7.30 4.36 6.37
N PRO A 41 -6.60 4.92 7.37
CA PRO A 41 -5.21 4.55 7.65
C PRO A 41 -5.07 3.06 8.00
N LEU A 42 -4.09 2.39 7.39
CA LEU A 42 -3.65 1.08 7.86
C LEU A 42 -2.91 1.25 9.19
N THR A 43 -3.48 0.75 10.29
CA THR A 43 -2.90 0.82 11.63
C THR A 43 -2.26 -0.50 12.06
N GLY A 44 -1.38 -0.45 13.05
CA GLY A 44 -0.83 -1.64 13.70
C GLY A 44 0.68 -1.61 13.85
N LYS A 45 1.31 -2.78 14.08
CA LYS A 45 2.76 -2.90 14.31
C LYS A 45 3.58 -2.27 13.18
N HIS A 46 3.20 -2.54 11.93
CA HIS A 46 3.88 -2.10 10.70
C HIS A 46 3.10 -1.02 9.93
N GLY A 47 1.98 -0.55 10.48
CA GLY A 47 1.18 0.53 9.91
C GLY A 47 1.45 1.87 10.61
N HIS A 48 0.59 2.83 10.31
CA HIS A 48 0.62 4.15 10.93
C HIS A 48 0.41 4.08 12.45
N LYS A 49 1.22 4.84 13.19
CA LYS A 49 1.02 5.09 14.63
C LYS A 49 0.10 6.29 14.78
N ILE A 50 -1.20 6.02 14.74
CA ILE A 50 -2.19 7.01 15.13
C ILE A 50 -2.53 6.83 16.60
N TYR A 51 -2.26 7.86 17.38
CA TYR A 51 -2.69 7.99 18.77
C TYR A 51 -3.94 8.88 18.76
N GLY A 52 -5.10 8.30 19.11
CA GLY A 52 -6.37 9.02 19.21
C GLY A 52 -7.41 8.61 18.16
N TYR A 53 -8.16 7.56 18.49
CA TYR A 53 -9.62 7.68 18.65
C TYR A 53 -9.93 7.44 20.12
#